data_AF-I3U1Q0-F1
#
_entry.id   AF-I3U1Q0-F1
#
_cell.length_a   1.000
_cell.length_b   1.000
_cell.length_c   1.000
_cell.angle_alpha   90.00
_cell.angle_beta   90.00
_cell.angle_gamma   90.00
#
_symmetry.space_group_name_H-M   'P 1'
#
loop_
_entity.id
_entity.type
_entity.pdbx_description
1 polymer ?
#
loop_
_entity_poly.entity_id
_entity_poly.type
_entity_poly.pdbx_seq_one_letter_code
_entity_poly.pdbx_strand_id
1 'polypeptide(L)' 'MYDKVLSISGDEAMETAREVGRKEGILVGISSGAAIAAALKVAKELRKGKKVLAVVPDNGERYLSTALYQEI' A
#
# COMPACT_ATOMS: atom_id res chain seq x y z
N MET A 1 11.52 19.23 1.69
CA MET A 1 10.37 19.95 1.11
C MET A 1 9.55 18.93 0.33
N TYR A 2 8.22 18.95 0.45
CA TYR A 2 7.30 17.99 -0.19
C TYR A 2 6.26 18.74 -1.03
N ASP A 3 5.83 18.19 -2.18
CA ASP A 3 4.84 18.82 -3.06
C ASP A 3 3.39 18.56 -2.63
N LYS A 4 3.11 17.37 -2.08
CA LYS A 4 1.77 16.95 -1.64
C LYS A 4 1.91 15.97 -0.46
N VAL A 5 0.96 16.02 0.47
CA VAL A 5 0.82 15.05 1.56
C VAL A 5 -0.56 14.43 1.44
N LEU A 6 -0.63 13.10 1.36
CA LEU A 6 -1.87 12.34 1.30
C LEU A 6 -2.05 11.55 2.59
N SER A 7 -3.18 11.74 3.25
CA SER A 7 -3.55 10.93 4.41
C SER A 7 -4.29 9.67 3.95
N ILE A 8 -3.86 8.51 4.43
CA ILE A 8 -4.49 7.21 4.18
C ILE A 8 -4.94 6.66 5.55
N SER A 9 -6.17 6.17 5.63
CA SER A 9 -6.67 5.58 6.87
C SER A 9 -6.00 4.22 7.15
N GLY A 10 -5.97 3.81 8.42
CA GLY A 10 -5.46 2.49 8.78
C GLY A 10 -6.20 1.36 8.06
N ASP A 11 -7.53 1.46 7.96
CA ASP A 11 -8.36 0.46 7.27
C ASP A 11 -8.03 0.37 5.77
N GLU A 12 -7.89 1.51 5.10
CA GLU A 12 -7.52 1.55 3.67
C GLU A 12 -6.11 0.99 3.44
N ALA A 13 -5.18 1.30 4.34
CA ALA A 13 -3.81 0.79 4.29
C ALA A 13 -3.78 -0.73 4.45
N MET A 14 -4.47 -1.26 5.45
CA MET A 14 -4.57 -2.71 5.70
C MET A 14 -5.25 -3.42 4.52
N GLU A 15 -6.38 -2.90 4.03
CA GLU A 15 -7.07 -3.52 2.89
C GLU A 15 -6.19 -3.53 1.65
N THR A 16 -5.53 -2.42 1.33
CA THR A 16 -4.61 -2.35 0.19
C THR A 16 -3.46 -3.36 0.34
N ALA A 17 -2.84 -3.46 1.53
CA ALA A 17 -1.79 -4.44 1.78
C ALA A 17 -2.27 -5.89 1.56
N ARG A 18 -3.50 -6.22 1.99
CA ARG A 18 -4.11 -7.53 1.74
C ARG A 18 -4.39 -7.77 0.26
N GLU A 19 -4.92 -6.77 -0.44
CA GLU A 19 -5.18 -6.87 -1.88
C GLU A 19 -3.89 -7.10 -2.68
N VAL A 20 -2.80 -6.41 -2.34
CA VAL A 20 -1.49 -6.62 -2.98
C VAL A 20 -1.00 -8.05 -2.74
N GLY A 21 -1.14 -8.57 -1.52
CA GLY A 21 -0.84 -9.97 -1.23
C GLY A 21 -1.66 -10.95 -2.06
N ARG A 22 -2.97 -10.71 -2.22
CA ARG A 22 -3.90 -11.60 -2.95
C ARG A 22 -3.74 -11.52 -4.47
N LYS A 23 -3.52 -10.33 -5.02
CA LYS A 23 -3.53 -10.09 -6.48
C LYS A 23 -2.14 -10.21 -7.10
N GLU A 24 -1.12 -9.73 -6.40
CA GLU A 24 0.25 -9.63 -6.93
C GLU A 24 1.19 -10.66 -6.29
N GLY A 25 0.76 -11.38 -5.25
CA GLY A 25 1.60 -12.35 -4.53
C GLY A 25 2.70 -11.72 -3.68
N ILE A 26 2.60 -10.42 -3.39
CA ILE A 26 3.61 -9.68 -2.62
C ILE A 26 3.03 -9.38 -1.23
N LEU A 27 3.51 -10.08 -0.20
CA LEU A 27 3.13 -9.79 1.18
C LEU A 27 3.89 -8.56 1.68
N VAL A 28 3.16 -7.56 2.19
CA VAL A 28 3.71 -6.28 2.62
C VAL A 28 3.14 -5.83 3.96
N GLY A 29 3.85 -4.95 4.67
CA GLY A 29 3.35 -4.34 5.90
C GLY A 29 2.25 -3.28 5.70
N ILE A 30 1.71 -2.78 6.81
CA ILE A 30 0.62 -1.77 6.83
C ILE A 30 1.07 -0.46 6.17
N SER A 31 2.29 0.01 6.46
CA SER A 31 2.83 1.26 5.87
C SER A 31 3.03 1.15 4.36
N SER A 32 3.43 -0.02 3.87
CA SER A 32 3.51 -0.34 2.45
C SER A 32 2.13 -0.29 1.79
N GLY A 33 1.10 -0.84 2.45
CA GLY A 33 -0.29 -0.70 2.01
C GLY A 33 -0.71 0.76 1.86
N ALA A 34 -0.37 1.62 2.83
CA ALA A 34 -0.62 3.05 2.74
C ALA A 34 0.11 3.73 1.57
N ALA A 35 1.39 3.40 1.37
CA ALA A 35 2.19 3.94 0.27
C ALA A 35 1.63 3.53 -1.10
N ILE A 36 1.21 2.27 -1.26
CA ILE A 36 0.60 1.77 -2.49
C ILE A 36 -0.77 2.41 -2.72
N ALA A 37 -1.61 2.55 -1.69
CA ALA A 37 -2.90 3.22 -1.79
C ALA A 37 -2.75 4.68 -2.26
N ALA A 38 -1.81 5.42 -1.66
CA ALA A 38 -1.48 6.77 -2.08
C ALA A 38 -0.97 6.81 -3.52
N ALA A 39 -0.08 5.89 -3.91
CA ALA A 39 0.45 5.81 -5.26
C ALA A 39 -0.64 5.52 -6.30
N LEU A 40 -1.60 4.64 -5.98
CA LEU A 40 -2.75 4.34 -6.84
C LEU A 40 -3.67 5.56 -7.00
N LYS A 41 -3.89 6.34 -5.93
CA LYS A 41 -4.64 7.61 -6.00
C LYS A 41 -3.92 8.62 -6.90
N VAL A 42 -2.62 8.79 -6.75
CA VAL A 42 -1.82 9.67 -7.62
C VAL A 42 -1.85 9.18 -9.07
N ALA A 43 -1.69 7.88 -9.31
CA ALA A 43 -1.70 7.32 -10.66
C ALA A 43 -3.01 7.59 -11.41
N LYS A 44 -4.16 7.60 -10.71
CA LYS A 44 -5.47 7.95 -11.28
C LYS A 44 -5.57 9.41 -11.74
N GLU A 45 -4.80 10.31 -11.13
CA GLU A 45 -4.75 11.74 -11.50
C GLU A 45 -3.81 12.02 -12.69
N LEU A 46 -2.92 11.07 -13.04
CA LEU A 46 -1.90 11.28 -14.07
C LEU A 46 -2.38 10.90 -15.47
N ARG A 47 -1.85 11.63 -16.47
CA ARG A 47 -2.07 11.31 -17.89
C ARG A 47 -1.42 9.97 -18.28
N LYS A 48 -1.97 9.33 -19.32
CA LYS A 48 -1.44 8.09 -19.90
C LYS A 48 0.07 8.21 -20.19
N GLY A 49 0.81 7.14 -19.89
CA GLY A 49 2.25 7.04 -20.13
C GLY A 49 3.13 7.59 -18.99
N LYS A 50 2.54 8.12 -17.91
CA LYS A 50 3.27 8.44 -16.68
C LYS A 50 3.40 7.21 -15.78
N LYS A 51 4.39 7.24 -14.88
CA LYS A 51 4.69 6.17 -13.93
C LYS A 51 4.72 6.74 -12.51
N VAL A 52 4.27 5.94 -11.55
CA VAL A 52 4.34 6.23 -10.11
C VAL A 52 5.09 5.08 -9.44
N LEU A 53 5.97 5.39 -8.50
CA LEU A 53 6.72 4.43 -7.70
C LEU A 53 6.26 4.54 -6.25
N ALA A 54 5.93 3.41 -5.62
CA ALA A 54 5.71 3.30 -4.18
C ALA A 54 6.88 2.55 -3.53
N VAL A 55 7.34 3.03 -2.37
CA VAL A 55 8.37 2.34 -1.59
C VAL A 55 7.69 1.43 -0.57
N VAL A 56 8.10 0.17 -0.55
CA VAL A 56 7.67 -0.86 0.41
C VAL A 56 8.79 -0.99 1.44
N PRO A 57 8.64 -0.49 2.68
CA PRO A 57 9.75 -0.44 3.64
C PRO A 57 10.13 -1.81 4.21
N ASP A 58 9.18 -2.75 4.27
CA ASP A 58 9.38 -4.09 4.82
C ASP A 58 8.42 -5.14 4.21
N ASN A 59 8.68 -6.40 4.56
CA ASN A 59 7.93 -7.56 4.09
C ASN A 59 6.77 -7.92 5.04
N GLY A 60 5.70 -8.50 4.47
CA GLY A 60 4.48 -8.84 5.19
C GLY A 60 4.60 -9.99 6.19
N GLU A 61 5.64 -10.84 6.09
CA GLU A 61 5.84 -11.99 7.00
C GLU A 61 5.94 -11.57 8.48
N ARG A 62 6.45 -10.35 8.73
CA ARG A 62 6.60 -9.77 10.07
C ARG A 62 5.26 -9.49 10.73
N TYR A 63 4.17 -9.49 9.95
CA TYR A 63 2.84 -9.10 10.36
C TYR A 63 1.86 -10.27 10.48
N LEU A 64 2.31 -11.52 10.29
CA LEU A 64 1.45 -12.71 10.36
C LEU A 64 0.76 -12.89 11.73
N SER A 65 1.34 -12.36 12.80
CA SER A 65 0.76 -12.37 14.15
C SER A 65 -0.07 -11.12 14.49
N THR A 66 -0.24 -10.20 13.55
CA THR A 66 -0.96 -8.92 13.74
C THR A 66 -2.32 -8.93 13.05
N ALA A 67 -3.17 -7.95 13.37
CA ALA A 67 -4.48 -7.77 12.75
C ALA A 67 -4.45 -7.65 11.21
N LEU A 68 -3.30 -7.36 10.60
CA LEU A 68 -3.18 -7.29 9.14
C LEU A 68 -3.53 -8.62 8.45
N TYR A 69 -3.11 -9.74 9.04
CA TYR A 69 -3.20 -11.08 8.45
C TYR A 69 -3.96 -12.11 9.30
N GLN A 70 -4.49 -11.74 10.47
CA GLN A 70 -5.23 -12.66 11.35
C GLN A 70 -6.55 -13.19 10.78
N GLU A 71 -7.10 -12.55 9.75
CA GLU A 71 -8.40 -12.87 9.15
C GLU A 71 -8.31 -13.36 7.68
N ILE A 72 -7.09 -13.66 7.20
CA ILE A 72 -6.87 -14.29 5.89
C ILE A 72 -6.73 -15.80 6.08
#